data_AF-A0A259P7B0-F1
#
_entry.id   AF-A0A259P7B0-F1
#
_cell.length_a   1.000
_cell.length_b   1.000
_cell.length_c   1.000
_cell.angle_alpha   90.00
_cell.angle_beta   90.00
_cell.angle_gamma   90.00
#
_symmetry.space_group_name_H-M   'P 1'
#
loop_
_entity.id
_entity.type
_entity.pdbx_description
1 polymer ?
#
loop_
_entity_poly.entity_id
_entity_poly.type
_entity_poly.pdbx_seq_one_letter_code
_entity_poly.pdbx_strand_id
1 'polypeptide(L)'
;MAVRQPAPAPVSTTVAASPAAARDGAPAVPATAPGWRVHIGTLDLAGSHLRWRDTAVQPAVDWNFDAPQLRVTKLGWPLDAPAPFEADIAGPQGLQLRISGQADAQQAQATLAATHLDPRLAAAYAATALGGLAPPRGQLNAQATLDWRTKAARLNVDVRHAHWTGFAFGAAGGGLQAQDITLSGTQLHWAAQPRTLLLDVGRAQIDGFATGQNAALRAAQLSVSQAHVDLAAHTASVGEVQVMRPQASVARDPTGQWSFRHWLPQNLLRAPPGAGAPPSTTPPWRIQVRQAQVQGGRFYLADTRPKRPVVVAFTGVDLGLHDATWPQTRATGVTLSAHVS
;
A
#
# COMPACT_ATOMS: atom_id res chain seq x y z
N MET A 1 51.06 78.19 -4.55
CA MET A 1 50.12 78.19 -5.70
C MET A 1 48.91 77.36 -5.30
N ALA A 2 47.82 78.05 -4.98
CA ALA A 2 46.51 78.00 -5.67
C ALA A 2 45.51 77.19 -4.80
N VAL A 3 44.92 77.78 -3.76
CA VAL A 3 43.68 78.59 -3.74
C VAL A 3 42.41 77.73 -3.94
N ARG A 4 41.65 77.61 -2.84
CA ARG A 4 40.18 77.55 -2.64
C ARG A 4 39.31 77.00 -3.79
N GLN A 5 38.35 76.12 -3.45
CA GLN A 5 36.93 76.52 -3.36
C GLN A 5 36.02 75.46 -2.71
N PRO A 6 34.89 75.89 -2.09
CA PRO A 6 34.08 75.12 -1.15
C PRO A 6 32.84 74.45 -1.77
N ALA A 7 32.25 73.54 -1.00
CA ALA A 7 30.96 72.93 -1.29
C ALA A 7 29.80 73.95 -1.29
N PRO A 8 28.86 73.87 -2.23
CA PRO A 8 27.57 74.52 -2.12
C PRO A 8 26.45 73.53 -1.73
N ALA A 9 25.63 73.94 -0.79
CA ALA A 9 24.24 73.51 -0.60
C ALA A 9 23.41 74.78 -0.35
N PRO A 10 22.08 74.74 -0.37
CA PRO A 10 21.12 74.10 -1.28
C PRO A 10 20.26 75.18 -2.00
N VAL A 11 19.48 74.84 -3.03
CA VAL A 11 18.33 75.66 -3.44
C VAL A 11 17.12 74.79 -3.75
N SER A 12 16.04 75.08 -3.02
CA SER A 12 14.70 74.55 -3.17
C SER A 12 13.98 75.21 -4.35
N THR A 13 13.24 74.43 -5.12
CA THR A 13 12.21 74.97 -6.04
C THR A 13 10.86 74.31 -5.77
N THR A 14 10.04 75.08 -5.06
CA THR A 14 8.60 75.34 -5.20
C THR A 14 7.71 74.30 -5.90
N VAL A 15 6.68 73.89 -5.15
CA VAL A 15 5.48 73.16 -5.56
C VAL A 15 4.51 74.07 -6.33
N ALA A 16 3.86 73.54 -7.38
CA ALA A 16 2.52 73.96 -7.80
C ALA A 16 1.75 72.74 -8.36
N ALA A 17 0.63 72.40 -7.71
CA ALA A 17 -0.35 71.38 -8.14
C ALA A 17 -1.35 71.97 -9.14
N SER A 18 -1.87 71.22 -10.13
CA SER A 18 -3.18 70.50 -10.12
C SER A 18 -3.58 70.17 -11.58
N PRO A 19 -4.57 69.29 -11.90
CA PRO A 19 -5.68 68.86 -11.06
C PRO A 19 -5.95 67.34 -11.00
N ALA A 20 -6.68 66.94 -9.97
CA ALA A 20 -7.29 65.62 -9.85
C ALA A 20 -8.53 65.51 -10.74
N ALA A 21 -8.57 64.49 -11.59
CA ALA A 21 -9.80 63.97 -12.19
C ALA A 21 -10.11 62.62 -11.53
N ALA A 22 -11.34 62.47 -11.05
CA ALA A 22 -11.78 61.29 -10.35
C ALA A 22 -12.47 60.28 -11.29
N ARG A 23 -12.16 59.00 -11.03
CA ARG A 23 -12.94 57.78 -11.21
C ARG A 23 -12.89 56.98 -12.52
N ASP A 24 -12.82 55.68 -12.25
CA ASP A 24 -13.25 54.51 -13.00
C ASP A 24 -12.29 53.90 -14.02
N GLY A 25 -11.77 52.74 -13.62
CA GLY A 25 -10.98 51.82 -14.41
C GLY A 25 -10.09 50.98 -13.50
N ALA A 26 -10.64 49.96 -12.84
CA ALA A 26 -9.81 48.87 -12.35
C ALA A 26 -8.90 48.41 -13.51
N PRO A 27 -7.59 48.18 -13.31
CA PRO A 27 -6.74 47.71 -14.39
C PRO A 27 -7.35 46.43 -14.94
N ALA A 28 -7.78 46.47 -16.21
CA ALA A 28 -8.28 45.30 -16.89
C ALA A 28 -7.19 44.23 -16.82
N VAL A 29 -7.50 43.11 -16.18
CA VAL A 29 -6.66 41.92 -16.22
C VAL A 29 -6.43 41.62 -17.70
N PRO A 30 -5.18 41.60 -18.20
CA PRO A 30 -4.93 41.36 -19.60
C PRO A 30 -5.55 40.00 -19.97
N ALA A 31 -6.43 40.03 -20.98
CA ALA A 31 -7.03 38.83 -21.53
C ALA A 31 -5.90 37.88 -21.97
N THR A 32 -5.89 36.67 -21.42
CA THR A 32 -4.89 35.64 -21.69
C THR A 32 -4.74 35.45 -23.20
N ALA A 33 -3.55 35.70 -23.72
CA ALA A 33 -3.25 35.48 -25.14
C ALA A 33 -3.63 34.04 -25.55
N PRO A 34 -4.17 33.82 -26.76
CA PRO A 34 -4.55 32.48 -27.19
C PRO A 34 -3.33 31.56 -27.17
N GLY A 35 -3.42 30.48 -26.40
CA GLY A 35 -2.33 29.50 -26.23
C GLY A 35 -2.03 28.77 -27.54
N TRP A 36 -0.74 28.43 -27.72
CA TRP A 36 -0.29 27.63 -28.86
C TRP A 36 -0.96 26.24 -28.88
N ARG A 37 -1.36 25.80 -30.07
CA ARG A 37 -1.84 24.42 -30.32
C ARG A 37 -0.81 23.67 -31.16
N VAL A 38 -0.37 22.51 -30.69
CA VAL A 38 0.64 21.65 -31.35
C VAL A 38 0.08 20.25 -31.50
N HIS A 39 0.27 19.62 -32.66
CA HIS A 39 -0.15 18.24 -32.91
C HIS A 39 1.03 17.42 -33.41
N ILE A 40 1.25 16.26 -32.78
CA ILE A 40 2.30 15.30 -33.13
C ILE A 40 1.60 13.99 -33.48
N GLY A 41 1.84 13.48 -34.69
CA GLY A 41 1.22 12.25 -35.18
C GLY A 41 1.65 11.03 -34.36
N THR A 42 2.95 10.80 -34.29
CA THR A 42 3.57 9.73 -33.50
C THR A 42 4.84 10.25 -32.85
N LEU A 43 5.03 9.93 -31.59
CA LEU A 43 6.28 10.11 -30.85
C LEU A 43 6.77 8.72 -30.44
N ASP A 44 7.91 8.31 -30.99
CA ASP A 44 8.60 7.07 -30.61
C ASP A 44 9.90 7.43 -29.87
N LEU A 45 10.02 6.94 -28.64
CA LEU A 45 11.23 6.99 -27.84
C LEU A 45 11.72 5.56 -27.63
N ALA A 46 12.97 5.28 -28.00
CA ALA A 46 13.58 3.97 -27.85
C ALA A 46 15.06 4.09 -27.47
N GLY A 47 15.59 3.10 -26.75
CA GLY A 47 17.02 3.03 -26.41
C GLY A 47 17.52 4.18 -25.53
N SER A 48 16.61 4.83 -24.80
CA SER A 48 16.96 5.93 -23.89
C SER A 48 17.50 5.42 -22.55
N HIS A 49 18.12 6.29 -21.76
CA HIS A 49 18.43 6.01 -20.36
C HIS A 49 17.68 7.03 -19.51
N LEU A 50 16.73 6.56 -18.71
CA LEU A 50 15.95 7.42 -17.83
C LEU A 50 16.46 7.24 -16.40
N ARG A 51 16.87 8.34 -15.78
CA ARG A 51 17.22 8.38 -14.36
C ARG A 51 16.17 9.16 -13.60
N TRP A 52 15.56 8.51 -12.62
CA TRP A 52 14.61 9.13 -11.71
C TRP A 52 15.29 9.36 -10.37
N ARG A 53 15.46 10.62 -9.98
CA ARG A 53 15.96 10.99 -8.67
C ARG A 53 14.91 11.78 -7.91
N ASP A 54 14.52 11.26 -6.76
CA ASP A 54 13.58 11.90 -5.84
C ASP A 54 14.23 12.06 -4.47
N THR A 55 14.57 13.30 -4.13
CA THR A 55 15.16 13.70 -2.85
C THR A 55 14.12 14.18 -1.84
N ALA A 56 12.82 14.20 -2.20
CA ALA A 56 11.74 14.58 -1.29
C ALA A 56 11.41 13.45 -0.30
N VAL A 57 11.74 12.20 -0.65
CA VAL A 57 11.57 11.02 0.20
C VAL A 57 12.88 10.64 0.90
N GLN A 58 12.78 9.97 2.05
CA GLN A 58 13.94 9.49 2.81
C GLN A 58 13.84 7.97 3.02
N PRO A 59 14.86 7.17 2.61
CA PRO A 59 16.05 7.59 1.87
C PRO A 59 15.70 8.12 0.47
N ALA A 60 16.55 8.99 -0.08
CA ALA A 60 16.36 9.51 -1.44
C ALA A 60 16.35 8.35 -2.45
N VAL A 61 15.42 8.41 -3.39
CA VAL A 61 15.27 7.42 -4.44
C VAL A 61 16.11 7.82 -5.64
N ASP A 62 16.88 6.88 -6.18
CA ASP A 62 17.64 7.05 -7.41
C ASP A 62 17.50 5.77 -8.24
N TRP A 63 16.59 5.77 -9.21
CA TRP A 63 16.32 4.65 -10.10
C TRP A 63 16.88 4.92 -11.49
N ASN A 64 17.47 3.88 -12.08
CA ASN A 64 17.85 3.88 -13.48
C ASN A 64 16.92 2.92 -14.23
N PHE A 65 16.42 3.37 -15.37
CA PHE A 65 15.64 2.58 -16.29
C PHE A 65 16.42 2.44 -17.59
N ASP A 66 16.61 1.20 -18.00
CA ASP A 66 17.42 0.84 -19.16
C ASP A 66 16.53 0.68 -20.39
N ALA A 67 16.85 1.43 -21.44
CA ALA A 67 16.18 1.35 -22.75
C ALA A 67 14.64 1.36 -22.68
N PRO A 68 14.00 2.29 -21.93
CA PRO A 68 12.55 2.35 -21.95
C PRO A 68 12.10 2.71 -23.36
N GLN A 69 11.07 2.01 -23.81
CA GLN A 69 10.37 2.26 -25.05
C GLN A 69 9.06 2.96 -24.71
N LEU A 70 8.77 4.06 -25.39
CA LEU A 70 7.52 4.79 -25.26
C LEU A 70 7.06 5.20 -26.65
N ARG A 71 5.86 4.76 -27.01
CA ARG A 71 5.15 5.18 -28.21
C ARG A 71 3.91 5.93 -27.80
N VAL A 72 3.75 7.16 -28.29
CA VAL A 72 2.52 7.95 -28.11
C VAL A 72 1.99 8.34 -29.48
N THR A 73 0.69 8.16 -29.71
CA THR A 73 0.04 8.54 -30.97
C THR A 73 -0.98 9.64 -30.76
N LYS A 74 -1.20 10.47 -31.78
CA LYS A 74 -2.17 11.57 -31.78
C LYS A 74 -1.98 12.54 -30.60
N LEU A 75 -0.74 12.83 -30.25
CA LEU A 75 -0.41 13.71 -29.14
C LEU A 75 -0.75 15.16 -29.51
N GLY A 76 -1.67 15.76 -28.75
CA GLY A 76 -2.02 17.17 -28.85
C GLY A 76 -1.51 17.96 -27.65
N TRP A 77 -1.09 19.19 -27.88
CA TRP A 77 -0.90 20.19 -26.84
C TRP A 77 -1.88 21.35 -27.07
N PRO A 78 -2.70 21.73 -26.07
CA PRO A 78 -2.89 21.07 -24.77
C PRO A 78 -3.46 19.64 -24.87
N LEU A 79 -3.25 18.80 -23.84
CA LEU A 79 -3.73 17.41 -23.80
C LEU A 79 -5.24 17.35 -23.51
N ASP A 80 -6.04 17.85 -24.44
CA ASP A 80 -7.51 17.94 -24.30
C ASP A 80 -8.24 16.68 -24.78
N ALA A 81 -7.55 15.79 -25.51
CA ALA A 81 -8.07 14.52 -26.00
C ALA A 81 -7.17 13.36 -25.55
N PRO A 82 -7.75 12.18 -25.22
CA PRO A 82 -6.97 11.00 -24.87
C PRO A 82 -6.02 10.57 -25.99
N ALA A 83 -4.72 10.64 -25.72
CA ALA A 83 -3.68 10.14 -26.60
C ALA A 83 -3.37 8.68 -26.24
N PRO A 84 -3.47 7.72 -27.19
CA PRO A 84 -3.04 6.35 -26.96
C PRO A 84 -1.53 6.28 -26.77
N PHE A 85 -1.10 5.48 -25.80
CA PHE A 85 0.30 5.25 -25.50
C PHE A 85 0.59 3.79 -25.18
N GLU A 86 1.81 3.38 -25.49
CA GLU A 86 2.38 2.08 -25.13
C GLU A 86 3.78 2.33 -24.57
N ALA A 87 4.10 1.65 -23.48
CA ALA A 87 5.40 1.73 -22.83
C ALA A 87 5.88 0.36 -22.39
N ASP A 88 7.14 0.05 -22.70
CA ASP A 88 7.88 -1.09 -22.16
C ASP A 88 9.08 -0.54 -21.40
N ILE A 89 9.14 -0.81 -20.10
CA ILE A 89 10.12 -0.22 -19.19
C ILE A 89 10.85 -1.35 -18.47
N ALA A 90 12.18 -1.43 -18.66
CA ALA A 90 13.05 -2.22 -17.82
C ALA A 90 13.60 -1.33 -16.69
N GLY A 91 13.31 -1.70 -15.46
CA GLY A 91 13.65 -0.94 -14.26
C GLY A 91 14.70 -1.61 -13.39
N PRO A 92 14.98 -1.01 -12.23
CA PRO A 92 15.93 -1.56 -11.27
C PRO A 92 15.51 -2.97 -10.81
N GLN A 93 16.49 -3.78 -10.43
CA GLN A 93 16.28 -5.14 -9.87
C GLN A 93 15.58 -6.12 -10.83
N GLY A 94 15.65 -5.87 -12.16
CA GLY A 94 15.07 -6.74 -13.17
C GLY A 94 13.56 -6.55 -13.39
N LEU A 95 12.97 -5.50 -12.78
CA LEU A 95 11.58 -5.12 -13.00
C LEU A 95 11.30 -4.93 -14.49
N GLN A 96 10.24 -5.54 -14.99
CA GLN A 96 9.71 -5.23 -16.32
C GLN A 96 8.27 -4.78 -16.20
N LEU A 97 7.97 -3.62 -16.77
CA LEU A 97 6.64 -3.03 -16.82
C LEU A 97 6.23 -2.86 -18.28
N ARG A 98 5.10 -3.44 -18.66
CA ARG A 98 4.40 -3.12 -19.89
C ARG A 98 3.14 -2.36 -19.56
N ILE A 99 2.95 -1.22 -20.18
CA ILE A 99 1.80 -0.35 -19.97
C ILE A 99 1.22 0.02 -21.33
N SER A 100 -0.08 -0.14 -21.50
CA SER A 100 -0.77 0.26 -22.73
C SER A 100 -2.10 0.89 -22.39
N GLY A 101 -2.43 2.03 -22.98
CA GLY A 101 -3.64 2.74 -22.61
C GLY A 101 -3.84 4.04 -23.38
N GLN A 102 -4.66 4.90 -22.81
CA GLN A 102 -4.91 6.24 -23.30
C GLN A 102 -4.96 7.20 -22.13
N ALA A 103 -4.41 8.40 -22.29
CA ALA A 103 -4.41 9.41 -21.25
C ALA A 103 -4.53 10.82 -21.85
N ASP A 104 -5.16 11.70 -21.08
CA ASP A 104 -5.20 13.13 -21.30
C ASP A 104 -4.88 13.87 -19.97
N ALA A 105 -5.01 15.19 -19.93
CA ALA A 105 -4.74 15.96 -18.72
C ALA A 105 -5.70 15.68 -17.56
N GLN A 106 -6.86 15.08 -17.82
CA GLN A 106 -7.97 14.90 -16.89
C GLN A 106 -8.20 13.45 -16.45
N GLN A 107 -7.82 12.49 -17.28
CA GLN A 107 -8.07 11.07 -17.06
C GLN A 107 -7.01 10.18 -17.71
N ALA A 108 -6.87 8.97 -17.18
CA ALA A 108 -6.04 7.93 -17.77
C ALA A 108 -6.72 6.58 -17.60
N GLN A 109 -6.73 5.78 -18.67
CA GLN A 109 -7.07 4.37 -18.61
C GLN A 109 -5.91 3.55 -19.17
N ALA A 110 -5.40 2.60 -18.39
CA ALA A 110 -4.25 1.81 -18.79
C ALA A 110 -4.37 0.35 -18.35
N THR A 111 -3.84 -0.56 -19.14
CA THR A 111 -3.52 -1.92 -18.73
C THR A 111 -2.04 -1.96 -18.36
N LEU A 112 -1.72 -2.60 -17.25
CA LEU A 112 -0.38 -2.76 -16.72
C LEU A 112 -0.09 -4.25 -16.55
N ALA A 113 1.07 -4.69 -17.03
CA ALA A 113 1.65 -5.97 -16.70
C ALA A 113 3.02 -5.73 -16.07
N ALA A 114 3.17 -6.15 -14.81
CA ALA A 114 4.41 -6.07 -14.06
C ALA A 114 4.97 -7.48 -13.87
N THR A 115 6.27 -7.65 -14.09
CA THR A 115 6.99 -8.88 -13.78
C THR A 115 8.25 -8.56 -12.97
N HIS A 116 8.61 -9.47 -12.06
CA HIS A 116 9.74 -9.31 -11.15
C HIS A 116 9.69 -8.03 -10.30
N LEU A 117 8.50 -7.54 -9.96
CA LEU A 117 8.35 -6.39 -9.08
C LEU A 117 8.72 -6.79 -7.65
N ASP A 118 9.82 -6.25 -7.13
CA ASP A 118 10.10 -6.29 -5.69
C ASP A 118 9.46 -5.04 -5.02
N PRO A 119 8.49 -5.20 -4.11
CA PRO A 119 7.88 -4.07 -3.41
C PRO A 119 8.86 -3.24 -2.58
N ARG A 120 10.08 -3.73 -2.34
CA ARG A 120 11.18 -2.96 -1.76
C ARG A 120 11.57 -1.76 -2.60
N LEU A 121 11.29 -1.75 -3.90
CA LEU A 121 11.45 -0.56 -4.73
C LEU A 121 10.64 0.61 -4.17
N ALA A 122 9.43 0.37 -3.64
CA ALA A 122 8.57 1.39 -3.07
C ALA A 122 8.88 1.74 -1.61
N ALA A 123 9.99 1.25 -1.02
CA ALA A 123 10.27 1.41 0.42
C ALA A 123 10.31 2.87 0.89
N ALA A 124 10.96 3.76 0.14
CA ALA A 124 11.03 5.18 0.48
C ALA A 124 9.64 5.85 0.45
N TYR A 125 8.79 5.48 -0.52
CA TYR A 125 7.43 5.99 -0.64
C TYR A 125 6.48 5.40 0.40
N ALA A 126 6.70 4.16 0.83
CA ALA A 126 5.86 3.46 1.80
C ALA A 126 6.22 3.76 3.26
N ALA A 127 7.39 4.34 3.53
CA ALA A 127 7.92 4.53 4.89
C ALA A 127 6.93 5.26 5.82
N THR A 128 6.33 6.35 5.33
CA THR A 128 5.34 7.14 6.09
C THR A 128 4.07 6.35 6.36
N ALA A 129 3.56 5.62 5.35
CA ALA A 129 2.32 4.87 5.46
C ALA A 129 2.46 3.63 6.36
N LEU A 130 3.64 3.00 6.36
CA LEU A 130 3.94 1.79 7.12
C LEU A 130 4.51 2.08 8.53
N GLY A 131 4.58 3.36 8.94
CA GLY A 131 5.10 3.74 10.25
C GLY A 131 6.56 3.30 10.46
N GLY A 132 7.37 3.33 9.41
CA GLY A 132 8.76 2.86 9.43
C GLY A 132 8.96 1.36 9.24
N LEU A 133 7.89 0.56 9.14
CA LEU A 133 8.02 -0.84 8.72
C LEU A 133 8.43 -0.89 7.24
N ALA A 134 9.39 -1.76 6.94
CA ALA A 134 9.80 -1.95 5.56
C ALA A 134 8.74 -2.77 4.80
N PRO A 135 8.54 -2.51 3.48
CA PRO A 135 7.64 -3.32 2.66
C PRO A 135 7.98 -4.81 2.70
N PRO A 136 7.04 -5.69 2.36
CA PRO A 136 7.32 -7.10 2.14
C PRO A 136 8.39 -7.30 1.05
N ARG A 137 9.11 -8.42 1.13
CA ARG A 137 10.05 -8.91 0.11
C ARG A 137 9.38 -9.95 -0.79
N GLY A 138 10.06 -10.29 -1.87
CA GLY A 138 9.68 -11.34 -2.82
C GLY A 138 9.42 -10.75 -4.20
N GLN A 139 9.11 -11.60 -5.17
CA GLN A 139 8.85 -11.17 -6.54
C GLN A 139 7.36 -11.24 -6.84
N LEU A 140 6.79 -10.09 -7.23
CA LEU A 140 5.40 -9.94 -7.61
C LEU A 140 5.28 -9.84 -9.13
N ASN A 141 4.46 -10.72 -9.69
CA ASN A 141 3.98 -10.64 -11.06
C ASN A 141 2.51 -10.25 -11.02
N ALA A 142 2.09 -9.23 -11.76
CA ALA A 142 0.72 -8.73 -11.69
C ALA A 142 0.22 -8.22 -13.04
N GLN A 143 -1.07 -8.43 -13.30
CA GLN A 143 -1.78 -7.83 -14.42
C GLN A 143 -2.96 -7.04 -13.88
N ALA A 144 -3.01 -5.75 -14.23
CA ALA A 144 -4.01 -4.83 -13.72
C ALA A 144 -4.52 -3.89 -14.79
N THR A 145 -5.72 -3.35 -14.59
CA THR A 145 -6.22 -2.18 -15.30
C THR A 145 -6.38 -1.02 -14.31
N LEU A 146 -6.00 0.16 -14.75
CA LEU A 146 -6.03 1.40 -13.99
C LEU A 146 -7.00 2.37 -14.66
N ASP A 147 -7.87 2.98 -13.87
CA ASP A 147 -8.70 4.13 -14.26
C ASP A 147 -8.44 5.26 -13.25
N TRP A 148 -7.87 6.35 -13.74
CA TRP A 148 -7.56 7.54 -12.95
C TRP A 148 -8.34 8.73 -13.47
N ARG A 149 -8.84 9.58 -12.56
CA ARG A 149 -9.54 10.82 -12.88
C ARG A 149 -9.12 11.94 -11.95
N THR A 150 -8.63 13.05 -12.53
CA THR A 150 -8.15 14.22 -11.78
C THR A 150 -9.29 15.02 -11.14
N LYS A 151 -10.34 15.35 -11.90
CA LYS A 151 -11.46 16.20 -11.43
C LYS A 151 -12.23 15.57 -10.27
N ALA A 152 -12.36 14.25 -10.31
CA ALA A 152 -13.00 13.49 -9.24
C ALA A 152 -12.03 13.08 -8.12
N ALA A 153 -10.73 13.28 -8.32
CA ALA A 153 -9.64 12.76 -7.49
C ALA A 153 -9.87 11.29 -7.10
N ARG A 154 -9.97 10.42 -8.12
CA ARG A 154 -10.21 8.98 -7.95
C ARG A 154 -9.17 8.15 -8.70
N LEU A 155 -8.88 6.98 -8.13
CA LEU A 155 -8.05 5.95 -8.71
C LEU A 155 -8.72 4.60 -8.45
N ASN A 156 -9.03 3.89 -9.52
CA ASN A 156 -9.46 2.50 -9.46
C ASN A 156 -8.38 1.63 -10.08
N VAL A 157 -8.01 0.55 -9.39
CA VAL A 157 -7.09 -0.46 -9.90
C VAL A 157 -7.76 -1.82 -9.79
N ASP A 158 -8.02 -2.45 -10.92
CA ASP A 158 -8.53 -3.82 -11.00
C ASP A 158 -7.36 -4.74 -11.34
N VAL A 159 -6.94 -5.55 -10.38
CA VAL A 159 -5.90 -6.56 -10.51
C VAL A 159 -6.58 -7.88 -10.85
N ARG A 160 -6.46 -8.29 -12.12
CA ARG A 160 -7.05 -9.54 -12.62
C ARG A 160 -6.39 -10.75 -11.98
N HIS A 161 -5.06 -10.73 -11.97
CA HIS A 161 -4.24 -11.77 -11.39
C HIS A 161 -2.95 -11.16 -10.85
N ALA A 162 -2.56 -11.61 -9.66
CA ALA A 162 -1.24 -11.36 -9.12
C ALA A 162 -0.69 -12.63 -8.47
N HIS A 163 0.59 -12.88 -8.68
CA HIS A 163 1.32 -14.00 -8.12
C HIS A 163 2.60 -13.47 -7.47
N TRP A 164 2.79 -13.81 -6.20
CA TRP A 164 3.91 -13.38 -5.40
C TRP A 164 4.70 -14.59 -4.91
N THR A 165 5.98 -14.66 -5.26
CA THR A 165 6.88 -15.72 -4.82
C THR A 165 7.83 -15.24 -3.73
N GLY A 166 8.08 -16.09 -2.74
CA GLY A 166 9.03 -15.80 -1.65
C GLY A 166 8.62 -14.61 -0.79
N PHE A 167 7.33 -14.49 -0.48
CA PHE A 167 6.81 -13.42 0.36
C PHE A 167 7.43 -13.47 1.76
N ALA A 168 7.93 -12.33 2.23
CA ALA A 168 8.38 -12.18 3.62
C ALA A 168 8.11 -10.76 4.14
N PHE A 169 7.46 -10.63 5.30
CA PHE A 169 7.14 -9.35 5.92
C PHE A 169 7.42 -9.37 7.43
N GLY A 170 8.02 -8.30 7.96
CA GLY A 170 8.37 -8.18 9.38
C GLY A 170 9.79 -8.61 9.71
N ALA A 171 10.04 -8.91 10.99
CA ALA A 171 11.39 -9.21 11.51
C ALA A 171 11.94 -10.54 10.99
N ALA A 172 13.26 -10.60 10.79
CA ALA A 172 13.94 -11.83 10.38
C ALA A 172 13.68 -12.97 11.40
N GLY A 173 13.31 -14.14 10.89
CA GLY A 173 13.09 -15.34 11.70
C GLY A 173 11.78 -15.40 12.49
N GLY A 174 10.96 -14.34 12.50
CA GLY A 174 9.67 -14.33 13.22
C GLY A 174 8.52 -13.62 12.49
N GLY A 175 8.79 -12.95 11.36
CA GLY A 175 7.78 -12.32 10.52
C GLY A 175 6.90 -13.31 9.75
N LEU A 176 5.96 -12.75 8.98
CA LEU A 176 5.09 -13.48 8.07
C LEU A 176 5.89 -13.95 6.86
N GLN A 177 5.73 -15.21 6.48
CA GLN A 177 6.35 -15.82 5.31
C GLN A 177 5.31 -16.63 4.53
N ALA A 178 5.43 -16.65 3.21
CA ALA A 178 4.68 -17.54 2.34
C ALA A 178 5.54 -17.89 1.11
N GLN A 179 5.38 -19.10 0.59
CA GLN A 179 6.07 -19.53 -0.62
C GLN A 179 5.45 -18.85 -1.83
N ASP A 180 4.12 -18.92 -1.91
CA ASP A 180 3.33 -18.36 -2.99
C ASP A 180 2.10 -17.64 -2.43
N ILE A 181 1.81 -16.47 -2.97
CA ILE A 181 0.53 -15.78 -2.77
C ILE A 181 -0.08 -15.54 -4.14
N THR A 182 -1.27 -16.07 -4.36
CA THR A 182 -2.05 -15.84 -5.58
C THR A 182 -3.28 -15.02 -5.25
N LEU A 183 -3.49 -13.94 -5.99
CA LEU A 183 -4.68 -13.10 -5.91
C LEU A 183 -5.39 -13.12 -7.25
N SER A 184 -6.72 -13.14 -7.21
CA SER A 184 -7.55 -13.02 -8.42
C SER A 184 -8.81 -12.19 -8.14
N GLY A 185 -9.12 -11.29 -9.07
CA GLY A 185 -10.27 -10.39 -8.96
C GLY A 185 -10.12 -9.45 -7.76
N THR A 186 -9.00 -8.74 -7.67
CA THR A 186 -8.75 -7.76 -6.62
C THR A 186 -9.01 -6.37 -7.14
N GLN A 187 -9.77 -5.56 -6.43
CA GLN A 187 -10.07 -4.18 -6.80
C GLN A 187 -9.67 -3.24 -5.68
N LEU A 188 -8.92 -2.20 -6.03
CA LEU A 188 -8.56 -1.11 -5.13
C LEU A 188 -9.29 0.14 -5.61
N HIS A 189 -10.07 0.74 -4.73
CA HIS A 189 -10.77 1.99 -4.99
C HIS A 189 -10.30 3.06 -4.02
N TRP A 190 -9.72 4.12 -4.56
CA TRP A 190 -9.34 5.30 -3.81
C TRP A 190 -10.11 6.52 -4.34
N ALA A 191 -10.65 7.32 -3.43
CA ALA A 191 -11.21 8.62 -3.73
C ALA A 191 -10.78 9.63 -2.65
N ALA A 192 -10.47 10.86 -3.06
CA ALA A 192 -10.17 11.92 -2.10
C ALA A 192 -11.44 12.47 -1.42
N GLN A 193 -12.56 12.52 -2.14
CA GLN A 193 -13.81 13.17 -1.70
C GLN A 193 -15.07 12.40 -2.17
N PRO A 194 -15.85 11.79 -1.25
CA PRO A 194 -15.47 11.53 0.15
C PRO A 194 -14.20 10.67 0.20
N ARG A 195 -13.41 10.79 1.29
CA ARG A 195 -12.18 10.02 1.44
C ARG A 195 -12.52 8.55 1.62
N THR A 196 -12.25 7.74 0.60
CA THR A 196 -12.45 6.29 0.63
C THR A 196 -11.18 5.57 0.25
N LEU A 197 -10.98 4.39 0.84
CA LEU A 197 -9.95 3.44 0.47
C LEU A 197 -10.52 2.04 0.68
N LEU A 198 -11.06 1.47 -0.39
CA LEU A 198 -11.69 0.16 -0.39
C LEU A 198 -10.78 -0.84 -1.10
N LEU A 199 -10.68 -2.04 -0.53
CA LEU A 199 -9.99 -3.18 -1.11
C LEU A 199 -10.96 -4.36 -1.15
N ASP A 200 -11.33 -4.76 -2.35
CA ASP A 200 -12.10 -5.96 -2.63
C ASP A 200 -11.16 -7.05 -3.13
N VAL A 201 -11.30 -8.26 -2.60
CA VAL A 201 -10.50 -9.42 -3.00
C VAL A 201 -11.45 -10.58 -3.27
N GLY A 202 -11.58 -10.94 -4.54
CA GLY A 202 -12.40 -12.07 -4.97
C GLY A 202 -11.90 -13.39 -4.38
N ARG A 203 -10.62 -13.70 -4.61
CA ARG A 203 -9.93 -14.84 -4.00
C ARG A 203 -8.46 -14.53 -3.73
N ALA A 204 -7.99 -14.97 -2.57
CA ALA A 204 -6.59 -15.05 -2.22
C ALA A 204 -6.24 -16.48 -1.79
N GLN A 205 -5.11 -16.99 -2.25
CA GLN A 205 -4.53 -18.25 -1.81
C GLN A 205 -3.09 -18.01 -1.38
N ILE A 206 -2.71 -18.55 -0.23
CA ILE A 206 -1.39 -18.42 0.36
C ILE A 206 -0.89 -19.83 0.63
N ASP A 207 0.15 -20.24 -0.07
CA ASP A 207 0.75 -21.56 0.06
C ASP A 207 2.03 -21.50 0.91
N GLY A 208 2.21 -22.50 1.77
CA GLY A 208 3.39 -22.61 2.62
C GLY A 208 3.54 -21.49 3.65
N PHE A 209 2.42 -21.02 4.23
CA PHE A 209 2.43 -19.97 5.25
C PHE A 209 3.24 -20.37 6.48
N ALA A 210 4.01 -19.42 7.01
CA ALA A 210 4.70 -19.55 8.29
C ALA A 210 4.82 -18.20 9.00
N THR A 211 4.76 -18.22 10.34
CA THR A 211 5.04 -17.06 11.19
C THR A 211 5.51 -17.49 12.58
N GLY A 212 6.04 -16.52 13.33
CA GLY A 212 6.59 -16.75 14.66
C GLY A 212 7.99 -17.37 14.62
N GLN A 213 8.70 -17.22 15.73
CA GLN A 213 10.07 -17.72 15.85
C GLN A 213 10.10 -19.25 15.66
N ASN A 214 11.03 -19.74 14.84
CA ASN A 214 11.09 -21.15 14.40
C ASN A 214 9.84 -21.65 13.66
N ALA A 215 9.08 -20.74 13.01
CA ALA A 215 7.85 -21.05 12.31
C ALA A 215 6.83 -21.77 13.21
N ALA A 216 6.62 -21.22 14.41
CA ALA A 216 5.75 -21.80 15.41
C ALA A 216 4.27 -21.89 14.99
N LEU A 217 3.86 -21.12 13.98
CA LEU A 217 2.59 -21.25 13.28
C LEU A 217 2.86 -21.46 11.79
N ARG A 218 2.28 -22.51 11.21
CA ARG A 218 2.38 -22.83 9.78
C ARG A 218 1.06 -23.31 9.24
N ALA A 219 0.85 -23.17 7.94
CA ALA A 219 -0.25 -23.84 7.25
C ALA A 219 0.23 -24.25 5.86
N ALA A 220 -0.24 -25.40 5.37
CA ALA A 220 0.07 -25.82 4.01
C ALA A 220 -0.56 -24.85 3.00
N GLN A 221 -1.80 -24.44 3.28
CA GLN A 221 -2.54 -23.48 2.48
C GLN A 221 -3.50 -22.68 3.35
N LEU A 222 -3.63 -21.40 3.04
CA LEU A 222 -4.71 -20.52 3.50
C LEU A 222 -5.44 -20.01 2.26
N SER A 223 -6.76 -20.07 2.26
CA SER A 223 -7.57 -19.43 1.23
C SER A 223 -8.59 -18.48 1.84
N VAL A 224 -8.81 -17.38 1.14
CA VAL A 224 -9.79 -16.36 1.50
C VAL A 224 -10.61 -16.04 0.25
N SER A 225 -11.92 -16.03 0.39
CA SER A 225 -12.83 -15.66 -0.70
C SER A 225 -13.78 -14.55 -0.26
N GLN A 226 -14.09 -13.65 -1.19
CA GLN A 226 -15.04 -12.55 -0.99
C GLN A 226 -14.66 -11.67 0.20
N ALA A 227 -13.43 -11.14 0.22
CA ALA A 227 -13.02 -10.17 1.22
C ALA A 227 -13.31 -8.74 0.75
N HIS A 228 -13.88 -7.94 1.62
CA HIS A 228 -14.11 -6.51 1.42
C HIS A 228 -13.53 -5.75 2.62
N VAL A 229 -12.66 -4.79 2.37
CA VAL A 229 -11.98 -4.02 3.41
C VAL A 229 -12.17 -2.54 3.15
N ASP A 230 -12.75 -1.83 4.10
CA ASP A 230 -12.77 -0.37 4.14
C ASP A 230 -11.72 0.11 5.14
N LEU A 231 -10.61 0.63 4.62
CA LEU A 231 -9.50 1.11 5.42
C LEU A 231 -9.80 2.44 6.11
N ALA A 232 -10.76 3.24 5.58
CA ALA A 232 -11.16 4.49 6.20
C ALA A 232 -12.13 4.25 7.36
N ALA A 233 -13.05 3.29 7.22
CA ALA A 233 -14.01 2.91 8.26
C ALA A 233 -13.47 1.86 9.26
N HIS A 234 -12.27 1.32 9.02
CA HIS A 234 -11.71 0.18 9.73
C HIS A 234 -12.68 -1.00 9.81
N THR A 235 -13.31 -1.35 8.68
CA THR A 235 -14.19 -2.52 8.59
C THR A 235 -13.66 -3.54 7.61
N ALA A 236 -13.82 -4.81 7.93
CA ALA A 236 -13.53 -5.91 7.02
C ALA A 236 -14.65 -6.95 7.08
N SER A 237 -15.06 -7.47 5.94
CA SER A 237 -15.93 -8.64 5.85
C SER A 237 -15.28 -9.69 4.95
N VAL A 238 -15.44 -10.96 5.31
CA VAL A 238 -14.89 -12.10 4.58
C VAL A 238 -15.98 -13.16 4.44
N GLY A 239 -16.22 -13.60 3.20
CA GLY A 239 -17.18 -14.65 2.93
C GLY A 239 -16.71 -16.00 3.45
N GLU A 240 -15.49 -16.40 3.09
CA GLU A 240 -14.96 -17.71 3.45
C GLU A 240 -13.47 -17.65 3.74
N VAL A 241 -13.06 -18.37 4.79
CA VAL A 241 -11.66 -18.63 5.13
C VAL A 241 -11.46 -20.14 5.24
N GLN A 242 -10.47 -20.69 4.54
CA GLN A 242 -10.06 -22.08 4.75
C GLN A 242 -8.58 -22.15 5.12
N VAL A 243 -8.27 -23.01 6.08
CA VAL A 243 -6.92 -23.25 6.58
C VAL A 243 -6.66 -24.74 6.51
N MET A 244 -5.79 -25.15 5.59
CA MET A 244 -5.46 -26.56 5.39
C MET A 244 -4.16 -26.93 6.10
N ARG A 245 -4.25 -28.02 6.87
CA ARG A 245 -3.16 -28.63 7.61
C ARG A 245 -2.36 -27.60 8.43
N PRO A 246 -3.00 -26.77 9.26
CA PRO A 246 -2.25 -25.88 10.12
C PRO A 246 -1.45 -26.66 11.15
N GLN A 247 -0.31 -26.12 11.50
CA GLN A 247 0.56 -26.63 12.56
C GLN A 247 0.90 -25.49 13.50
N ALA A 248 0.70 -25.71 14.79
CA ALA A 248 1.03 -24.75 15.82
C ALA A 248 1.77 -25.43 16.97
N SER A 249 2.79 -24.78 17.52
CA SER A 249 3.55 -25.32 18.66
C SER A 249 3.67 -24.29 19.76
N VAL A 250 2.99 -24.48 20.89
CA VAL A 250 3.07 -23.62 22.07
C VAL A 250 3.93 -24.30 23.13
N ALA A 251 4.87 -23.57 23.72
CA ALA A 251 5.70 -24.05 24.82
C ALA A 251 5.56 -23.15 26.05
N ARG A 252 5.59 -23.75 27.24
CA ARG A 252 5.76 -23.07 28.52
C ARG A 252 7.11 -23.44 29.11
N ASP A 253 7.94 -22.43 29.34
CA ASP A 253 9.28 -22.61 29.89
C ASP A 253 9.23 -22.87 31.42
N PRO A 254 10.37 -23.22 32.05
CA PRO A 254 10.43 -23.47 33.50
C PRO A 254 10.11 -22.23 34.36
N THR A 255 10.28 -21.02 33.81
CA THR A 255 9.90 -19.76 34.46
C THR A 255 8.40 -19.48 34.34
N GLY A 256 7.67 -20.33 33.62
CA GLY A 256 6.24 -20.26 33.41
C GLY A 256 5.83 -19.35 32.24
N GLN A 257 6.78 -18.88 31.43
CA GLN A 257 6.53 -18.01 30.29
C GLN A 257 6.11 -18.82 29.07
N TRP A 258 5.17 -18.27 28.31
CA TRP A 258 4.63 -18.89 27.11
C TRP A 258 5.34 -18.40 25.85
N SER A 259 5.67 -19.33 24.94
CA SER A 259 6.31 -19.05 23.66
C SER A 259 5.48 -18.12 22.77
N PHE A 260 4.14 -18.15 22.88
CA PHE A 260 3.27 -17.29 22.06
C PHE A 260 3.47 -15.79 22.33
N ARG A 261 4.03 -15.40 23.48
CA ARG A 261 4.37 -14.01 23.78
C ARG A 261 5.38 -13.43 22.80
N HIS A 262 6.17 -14.29 22.14
CA HIS A 262 7.15 -13.91 21.14
C HIS A 262 6.59 -13.90 19.70
N TRP A 263 5.37 -14.38 19.49
CA TRP A 263 4.74 -14.40 18.16
C TRP A 263 3.91 -13.15 17.90
N LEU A 264 3.32 -12.57 18.94
CA LEU A 264 2.54 -11.35 18.81
C LEU A 264 3.45 -10.12 18.99
N PRO A 265 3.27 -9.08 18.17
CA PRO A 265 3.80 -7.76 18.46
C PRO A 265 3.47 -7.35 19.91
N GLN A 266 4.47 -6.93 20.68
CA GLN A 266 4.29 -6.64 22.12
C GLN A 266 3.22 -5.57 22.40
N ASN A 267 2.93 -4.70 21.43
CA ASN A 267 1.87 -3.70 21.48
C ASN A 267 0.46 -4.30 21.47
N LEU A 268 0.26 -5.53 20.96
CA LEU A 268 -1.03 -6.22 20.99
C LEU A 268 -1.30 -6.95 22.32
N LEU A 269 -0.26 -7.18 23.13
CA LEU A 269 -0.34 -7.88 24.42
C LEU A 269 -0.29 -6.94 25.64
N ARG A 270 -0.42 -5.61 25.44
CA ARG A 270 -0.44 -4.67 26.57
C ARG A 270 -1.61 -4.99 27.50
N ALA A 271 -1.32 -5.02 28.80
CA ALA A 271 -2.32 -5.01 29.85
C ALA A 271 -3.28 -3.80 29.65
N PRO A 272 -4.52 -3.87 30.18
CA PRO A 272 -5.44 -2.73 30.14
C PRO A 272 -4.71 -1.47 30.60
N PRO A 273 -4.93 -0.30 29.96
CA PRO A 273 -4.28 0.91 30.41
C PRO A 273 -4.60 1.12 31.88
N GLY A 274 -3.56 1.16 32.71
CA GLY A 274 -3.68 1.81 34.02
C GLY A 274 -4.17 3.23 33.79
N ALA A 275 -5.02 3.71 34.70
CA ALA A 275 -5.60 5.05 34.64
C ALA A 275 -4.50 6.09 34.37
N GLY A 276 -4.46 6.64 33.14
CA GLY A 276 -3.46 7.62 32.73
C GLY A 276 -2.89 7.48 31.31
N ALA A 277 -3.14 6.40 30.57
CA ALA A 277 -2.78 6.37 29.15
C ALA A 277 -3.73 7.27 28.33
N PRO A 278 -3.21 8.15 27.45
CA PRO A 278 -4.07 8.95 26.59
C PRO A 278 -4.93 8.04 25.70
N PRO A 279 -6.23 8.35 25.49
CA PRO A 279 -7.10 7.54 24.67
C PRO A 279 -6.57 7.44 23.24
N SER A 280 -6.50 6.22 22.71
CA SER A 280 -6.16 6.00 21.30
C SER A 280 -7.24 6.63 20.43
N THR A 281 -6.85 7.58 19.57
CA THR A 281 -7.76 8.35 18.70
C THR A 281 -8.17 7.61 17.42
N THR A 282 -7.66 6.39 17.20
CA THR A 282 -7.95 5.57 16.02
C THR A 282 -9.13 4.61 16.30
N PRO A 283 -10.21 4.63 15.49
CA PRO A 283 -11.33 3.71 15.66
C PRO A 283 -10.87 2.24 15.61
N PRO A 284 -11.39 1.36 16.49
CA PRO A 284 -11.01 -0.05 16.45
C PRO A 284 -11.55 -0.74 15.20
N TRP A 285 -10.81 -1.74 14.72
CA TRP A 285 -11.25 -2.58 13.59
C TRP A 285 -12.49 -3.40 13.92
N ARG A 286 -13.44 -3.45 12.99
CA ARG A 286 -14.58 -4.36 13.01
C ARG A 286 -14.45 -5.38 11.88
N ILE A 287 -14.44 -6.66 12.23
CA ILE A 287 -14.24 -7.76 11.28
C ILE A 287 -15.43 -8.71 11.36
N GLN A 288 -15.90 -9.16 10.20
CA GLN A 288 -16.94 -10.18 10.07
C GLN A 288 -16.42 -11.31 9.19
N VAL A 289 -16.60 -12.55 9.64
CA VAL A 289 -16.26 -13.75 8.86
C VAL A 289 -17.50 -14.62 8.83
N ARG A 290 -18.10 -14.80 7.64
CA ARG A 290 -19.31 -15.61 7.48
C ARG A 290 -19.02 -17.09 7.76
N GLN A 291 -17.94 -17.62 7.21
CA GLN A 291 -17.52 -18.99 7.43
C GLN A 291 -16.00 -19.10 7.53
N ALA A 292 -15.51 -19.86 8.50
CA ALA A 292 -14.12 -20.28 8.54
C ALA A 292 -14.01 -21.78 8.80
N GLN A 293 -13.07 -22.43 8.13
CA GLN A 293 -12.77 -23.83 8.32
C GLN A 293 -11.27 -24.06 8.52
N VAL A 294 -10.95 -24.90 9.49
CA VAL A 294 -9.64 -25.51 9.66
C VAL A 294 -9.80 -26.99 9.39
N GLN A 295 -8.91 -27.55 8.57
CA GLN A 295 -8.92 -28.96 8.23
C GLN A 295 -7.56 -29.61 8.49
N GLY A 296 -7.54 -30.73 9.20
CA GLY A 296 -6.35 -31.56 9.44
C GLY A 296 -5.27 -30.87 10.28
N GLY A 297 -5.67 -30.07 11.27
CA GLY A 297 -4.76 -29.33 12.13
C GLY A 297 -3.94 -30.21 13.08
N ARG A 298 -2.73 -29.74 13.42
CA ARG A 298 -1.85 -30.34 14.43
C ARG A 298 -1.39 -29.27 15.42
N PHE A 299 -1.61 -29.50 16.70
CA PHE A 299 -1.23 -28.56 17.75
C PHE A 299 -0.36 -29.28 18.77
N TYR A 300 0.79 -28.69 19.10
CA TYR A 300 1.71 -29.22 20.09
C TYR A 300 1.76 -28.29 21.29
N LEU A 301 1.67 -28.87 22.48
CA LEU A 301 1.85 -28.18 23.74
C LEU A 301 3.02 -28.84 24.48
N ALA A 302 4.04 -28.06 24.84
CA ALA A 302 5.12 -28.51 25.71
C ALA A 302 5.13 -27.67 26.99
N ASP A 303 4.95 -28.26 28.16
CA ASP A 303 5.08 -27.59 29.46
C ASP A 303 6.26 -28.19 30.23
N THR A 304 7.30 -27.37 30.42
CA THR A 304 8.53 -27.74 31.14
C THR A 304 8.58 -27.17 32.56
N ARG A 305 7.51 -26.52 33.02
CA ARG A 305 7.40 -26.00 34.39
C ARG A 305 7.24 -27.09 35.46
N PRO A 306 6.46 -28.15 35.25
CA PRO A 306 6.39 -29.25 36.21
C PRO A 306 7.71 -30.02 36.27
N LYS A 307 7.98 -30.70 37.40
CA LYS A 307 9.17 -31.54 37.57
C LYS A 307 9.32 -32.63 36.49
N ARG A 308 8.20 -33.09 35.93
CA ARG A 308 8.16 -33.99 34.76
C ARG A 308 7.60 -33.18 33.59
N PRO A 309 8.38 -32.94 32.53
CA PRO A 309 7.88 -32.24 31.35
C PRO A 309 6.66 -32.94 30.76
N VAL A 310 5.69 -32.14 30.34
CA VAL A 310 4.45 -32.61 29.71
C VAL A 310 4.48 -32.20 28.25
N VAL A 311 4.29 -33.16 27.35
CA VAL A 311 4.13 -32.90 25.92
C VAL A 311 2.80 -33.51 25.49
N VAL A 312 1.95 -32.70 24.84
CA VAL A 312 0.65 -33.12 24.33
C VAL A 312 0.59 -32.79 22.84
N ALA A 313 0.10 -33.73 22.04
CA ALA A 313 -0.19 -33.50 20.63
C ALA A 313 -1.69 -33.66 20.37
N PHE A 314 -2.27 -32.64 19.75
CA PHE A 314 -3.61 -32.71 19.16
C PHE A 314 -3.44 -32.90 17.67
N THR A 315 -4.09 -33.91 17.11
CA THR A 315 -4.00 -34.24 15.68
C THR A 315 -5.40 -34.41 15.09
N GLY A 316 -5.50 -34.26 13.77
CA GLY A 316 -6.79 -34.32 13.08
C GLY A 316 -7.76 -33.26 13.58
N VAL A 317 -7.26 -32.06 13.90
CA VAL A 317 -8.10 -30.98 14.39
C VAL A 317 -8.86 -30.37 13.22
N ASP A 318 -10.17 -30.54 13.22
CA ASP A 318 -11.08 -29.84 12.32
C ASP A 318 -11.94 -28.88 13.13
N LEU A 319 -12.02 -27.62 12.66
CA LEU A 319 -12.78 -26.56 13.31
C LEU A 319 -13.62 -25.84 12.27
N GLY A 320 -14.91 -25.71 12.52
CA GLY A 320 -15.83 -24.88 11.76
C GLY A 320 -16.28 -23.69 12.59
N LEU A 321 -16.23 -22.50 12.01
CA LEU A 321 -16.79 -21.27 12.59
C LEU A 321 -17.81 -20.67 11.63
N HIS A 322 -18.93 -20.18 12.17
CA HIS A 322 -19.98 -19.50 11.41
C HIS A 322 -20.36 -18.18 12.08
N ASP A 323 -20.47 -17.13 11.26
CA ASP A 323 -20.85 -15.77 11.66
C ASP A 323 -19.97 -15.20 12.79
N ALA A 324 -18.66 -15.37 12.66
CA ALA A 324 -17.70 -14.80 13.59
C ALA A 324 -17.60 -13.28 13.43
N THR A 325 -17.57 -12.57 14.56
CA THR A 325 -17.43 -11.11 14.58
C THR A 325 -16.33 -10.69 15.54
N TRP A 326 -15.59 -9.66 15.17
CA TRP A 326 -14.60 -9.00 16.03
C TRP A 326 -14.83 -7.48 16.04
N PRO A 327 -14.89 -6.81 17.21
CA PRO A 327 -15.12 -7.41 18.52
C PRO A 327 -16.38 -8.27 18.51
N GLN A 328 -16.45 -9.26 19.41
CA GLN A 328 -17.59 -10.16 19.44
C GLN A 328 -18.85 -9.39 19.85
N THR A 329 -19.77 -9.26 18.91
CA THR A 329 -21.07 -8.57 19.13
C THR A 329 -22.25 -9.54 19.10
N ARG A 330 -22.02 -10.77 18.65
CA ARG A 330 -23.02 -11.83 18.49
C ARG A 330 -22.41 -13.19 18.84
N ALA A 331 -23.26 -14.19 19.11
CA ALA A 331 -22.83 -15.56 19.27
C ALA A 331 -22.24 -16.09 17.95
N THR A 332 -21.16 -16.87 18.05
CA THR A 332 -20.50 -17.50 16.91
C THR A 332 -20.78 -19.00 16.96
N GLY A 333 -21.23 -19.58 15.84
CA GLY A 333 -21.41 -21.02 15.73
C GLY A 333 -20.04 -21.71 15.66
N VAL A 334 -19.81 -22.73 16.49
CA VAL A 334 -18.53 -23.44 16.56
C VAL A 334 -18.76 -24.96 16.47
N THR A 335 -18.04 -25.63 15.59
CA THR A 335 -17.92 -27.09 15.55
C THR A 335 -16.45 -27.46 15.69
N LEU A 336 -16.13 -28.43 16.54
CA LEU A 336 -14.75 -28.84 16.80
C LEU A 336 -14.68 -30.37 16.90
N SER A 337 -13.74 -30.96 16.16
CA SER A 337 -13.32 -32.36 16.32
C SER A 337 -11.80 -32.42 16.39
N ALA A 338 -11.29 -33.28 17.26
CA ALA A 338 -9.85 -33.48 17.45
C ALA A 338 -9.56 -34.85 18.07
N HIS A 339 -8.38 -35.39 17.78
CA HIS A 339 -7.83 -36.54 18.48
C HIS A 339 -6.67 -36.09 19.37
N VAL A 340 -6.63 -36.62 20.59
CA VAL A 340 -5.55 -36.37 21.56
C VAL A 340 -4.67 -37.62 21.64
N SER A 341 -3.36 -37.42 21.50
CA SER A 341 -2.33 -38.46 21.59
C SER A 341 -1.23 -38.05 22.55
#